data_AF-A0A7Z9HFP0-F1
#
_entry.id   AF-A0A7Z9HFP0-F1
#
_cell.length_a   1.000
_cell.length_b   1.000
_cell.length_c   1.000
_cell.angle_alpha   90.00
_cell.angle_beta   90.00
_cell.angle_gamma   90.00
#
_symmetry.space_group_name_H-M   'P 1'
#
loop_
_entity.id
_entity.type
_entity.pdbx_description
1 polymer ?
#
loop_
_entity_poly.entity_id
_entity_poly.type
_entity_poly.pdbx_seq_one_letter_code
_entity_poly.pdbx_strand_id
1 'polypeptide(L)' 'MSLDHDDETIYADFNADAYNDLIEYQFSNIVKLMSGLVMGDSLQEKVLKELSANLAALMVVEN' A
#
# COMPACT_ATOMS: atom_id res chain seq x y z
N MET A 1 -4.52 -35.75 24.23
CA MET A 1 -4.69 -35.13 22.90
C MET A 1 -3.42 -34.35 22.63
N SER A 2 -2.62 -34.80 21.67
CA SER A 2 -1.52 -34.00 21.13
C SER A 2 -2.15 -32.82 20.38
N LEU A 3 -1.73 -31.61 20.69
CA LEU A 3 -1.99 -30.47 19.83
C LEU A 3 -0.95 -30.55 18.71
N ASP A 4 -1.18 -31.44 17.75
CA ASP A 4 -0.51 -31.37 16.45
C ASP A 4 -1.11 -30.14 15.75
N HIS A 5 -0.63 -28.97 16.16
CA HIS A 5 -0.81 -27.77 15.39
C HIS A 5 0.22 -27.88 14.29
N ASP A 6 -0.20 -28.46 13.16
CA ASP A 6 0.57 -28.45 11.93
C ASP A 6 0.93 -26.98 11.63
N ASP A 7 2.22 -26.66 11.77
CA ASP A 7 2.86 -25.37 11.48
C ASP A 7 2.73 -24.95 10.00
N GLU A 8 1.83 -25.56 9.24
CA GLU A 8 1.71 -25.45 7.78
C GLU A 8 0.54 -24.56 7.32
N THR A 9 -0.30 -24.06 8.25
CA THR A 9 -1.52 -23.30 7.90
C THR A 9 -1.50 -21.81 8.31
N ILE A 10 -0.37 -21.28 8.80
CA ILE A 10 -0.25 -19.86 9.17
C ILE A 10 -0.02 -18.93 7.96
N TYR A 11 0.31 -19.48 6.78
CA TYR A 11 0.31 -18.69 5.55
C TYR A 11 -1.10 -18.66 4.99
N ALA A 12 -1.92 -17.72 5.49
CA ALA A 12 -3.17 -17.35 4.84
C ALA A 12 -2.88 -17.07 3.35
N ASP A 13 -3.72 -17.61 2.46
CA ASP A 13 -3.67 -17.31 1.02
C ASP A 13 -3.59 -15.80 0.84
N PHE A 14 -2.47 -15.33 0.28
CA PHE A 14 -2.23 -13.90 0.09
C PHE A 14 -3.30 -13.34 -0.84
N ASN A 15 -4.13 -12.43 -0.33
CA ASN A 15 -5.15 -11.75 -1.10
C ASN A 15 -4.57 -10.48 -1.73
N ALA A 16 -4.22 -10.56 -3.02
CA ALA A 16 -3.63 -9.46 -3.77
C ALA A 16 -4.58 -8.25 -3.89
N ASP A 17 -5.88 -8.48 -4.07
CA ASP A 17 -6.89 -7.42 -4.13
C ASP A 17 -6.94 -6.63 -2.82
N ALA A 18 -7.06 -7.32 -1.68
CA ALA A 18 -7.11 -6.69 -0.37
C ALA A 18 -5.81 -5.92 -0.04
N TYR A 19 -4.68 -6.43 -0.50
CA TYR A 19 -3.40 -5.74 -0.37
C TYR A 19 -3.35 -4.46 -1.23
N ASN A 20 -3.74 -4.55 -2.51
CA ASN A 20 -3.74 -3.42 -3.43
C ASN A 20 -4.73 -2.33 -2.95
N ASP A 21 -5.93 -2.70 -2.51
CA ASP A 21 -6.93 -1.78 -1.94
C ASP A 21 -6.38 -1.02 -0.74
N LEU A 22 -5.70 -1.72 0.18
CA LEU A 22 -5.08 -1.10 1.35
C LEU A 22 -4.02 -0.08 0.90
N ILE A 23 -3.19 -0.45 -0.07
CA ILE A 23 -2.10 0.38 -0.58
C ILE A 23 -2.65 1.65 -1.27
N GLU A 24 -3.69 1.54 -2.09
CA GLU A 24 -4.37 2.70 -2.68
C GLU A 24 -5.02 3.62 -1.62
N TYR A 25 -5.66 3.03 -0.61
CA TYR A 25 -6.26 3.78 0.48
C TYR A 25 -5.21 4.60 1.26
N GLN A 26 -4.04 4.01 1.54
CA GLN A 26 -2.94 4.73 2.18
C GLN A 26 -2.43 5.89 1.32
N PHE A 27 -2.28 5.68 0.02
CA PHE A 27 -1.89 6.76 -0.90
C PHE A 27 -2.89 7.91 -0.87
N SER A 28 -4.21 7.63 -0.91
CA SER A 28 -5.25 8.65 -0.80
C SER A 28 -5.12 9.47 0.49
N ASN A 29 -4.83 8.83 1.62
CA ASN A 29 -4.64 9.52 2.90
C ASN A 29 -3.41 10.43 2.88
N ILE A 30 -2.31 10.00 2.27
CA ILE A 30 -1.11 10.83 2.12
C ILE A 30 -1.41 12.07 1.27
N VAL A 31 -2.10 11.92 0.14
CA VAL A 31 -2.50 13.05 -0.71
C VAL A 31 -3.37 14.05 0.06
N LYS A 32 -4.35 13.56 0.83
CA LYS A 32 -5.19 14.41 1.69
C LYS A 32 -4.36 15.17 2.73
N LEU A 33 -3.45 14.49 3.43
CA LEU A 33 -2.57 15.12 4.42
C LEU A 33 -1.68 16.19 3.78
N MET A 34 -1.07 15.90 2.62
CA MET A 34 -0.24 16.85 1.88
C MET A 34 -1.03 18.09 1.44
N SER A 35 -2.29 17.93 1.01
CA SER A 35 -3.13 19.07 0.61
C SER A 35 -3.41 20.05 1.75
N GLY A 36 -3.30 19.61 3.01
CA GLY A 36 -3.43 20.46 4.20
C GLY A 36 -2.12 21.16 4.61
N LEU A 37 -0.99 20.81 3.99
CA LEU A 37 0.30 21.43 4.27
C LEU A 37 0.51 22.65 3.35
N VAL A 38 1.05 23.74 3.91
CA VAL A 38 1.51 24.88 3.10
C VAL A 38 2.83 24.48 2.44
N MET A 39 2.73 23.95 1.22
CA MET A 39 3.85 23.53 0.38
C MET A 39 3.81 24.30 -0.94
N GLY A 40 4.96 24.61 -1.53
CA GLY A 40 4.99 25.18 -2.88
C GLY A 40 4.57 24.14 -3.92
N ASP A 41 3.76 24.55 -4.90
CA ASP A 41 3.18 23.67 -5.93
C ASP A 41 4.22 22.78 -6.63
N SER A 42 5.41 23.33 -6.92
CA SER A 42 6.50 22.60 -7.58
C SER A 42 7.12 21.50 -6.72
N LEU A 43 7.09 21.63 -5.39
CA LEU A 43 7.53 20.58 -4.47
C LEU A 43 6.43 19.53 -4.31
N GLN A 44 5.17 19.97 -4.22
CA GLN A 44 4.03 19.07 -4.12
C GLN A 44 3.94 18.14 -5.34
N GLU A 45 4.11 18.67 -6.56
CA GLU A 45 4.11 17.89 -7.80
C GLU A 45 5.22 16.82 -7.81
N LYS A 46 6.44 17.18 -7.39
CA LYS A 46 7.57 16.23 -7.34
C LYS A 46 7.31 15.08 -6.37
N VAL A 47 6.83 15.41 -5.16
CA VAL A 47 6.51 14.41 -4.13
C VAL A 47 5.38 13.50 -4.61
N LEU A 48 4.31 14.05 -5.20
CA LEU A 48 3.21 13.25 -5.76
C LEU A 48 3.70 12.29 -6.85
N LYS A 49 4.58 12.74 -7.74
CA LYS A 49 5.15 11.91 -8.80
C LYS A 49 5.98 10.75 -8.24
N GLU A 50 6.85 11.01 -7.27
CA GLU A 50 7.66 9.97 -6.63
C GLU A 50 6.81 8.97 -5.85
N LEU A 51 5.83 9.45 -5.07
CA LEU A 51 4.90 8.59 -4.34
C LEU A 51 4.06 7.72 -5.28
N SER A 52 3.62 8.25 -6.42
CA SER A 52 2.86 7.47 -7.42
C SER A 52 3.71 6.37 -8.05
N ALA A 53 5.00 6.64 -8.31
CA ALA A 53 5.92 5.61 -8.80
C ALA A 53 6.17 4.51 -7.76
N ASN A 54 6.33 4.90 -6.49
CA ASN A 54 6.50 3.96 -5.38
C ASN A 54 5.24 3.11 -5.16
N LEU A 55 4.05 3.70 -5.29
CA LEU A 55 2.77 3.00 -5.24
C LEU A 55 2.71 1.89 -6.29
N ALA A 56 3.04 2.22 -7.54
CA ALA A 56 3.04 1.25 -8.63
C ALA A 56 4.04 0.11 -8.43
N ALA A 57 5.17 0.36 -7.75
CA ALA A 57 6.15 -0.67 -7.41
C ALA A 57 5.70 -1.59 -6.26
N LEU A 58 4.74 -1.15 -5.44
CA LEU A 58 4.19 -1.95 -4.34
C LEU A 58 3.01 -2.81 -4.78
N MET A 59 2.19 -2.35 -5.72
CA MET A 59 1.02 -3.11 -6.18
C MET A 59 1.42 -4.47 -6.76
N VAL A 60 0.65 -5.49 -6.40
CA VAL A 60 0.81 -6.84 -6.93
C VAL A 60 -0.06 -6.99 -8.17
N VAL A 61 0.54 -7.40 -9.29
CA VAL A 61 -0.20 -7.81 -10.49
C VAL A 61 -0.32 -9.33 -10.43
N GLU A 62 -1.55 -9.84 -10.39
CA GLU A 62 -1.77 -11.28 -10.55
C GLU A 62 -1.21 -11.72 -11.91
N ASN A 63 -0.39 -12.78 -11.91
CA ASN A 63 0.21 -13.35 -13.11
C ASN A 63 -0.78 -14.21 -13.91
#